data_AF-A2GBU4-F1
#
_entry.id   AF-A2GBU4-F1
#
_cell.length_a   1.000
_cell.length_b   1.000
_cell.length_c   1.000
_cell.angle_alpha   90.00
_cell.angle_beta   90.00
_cell.angle_gamma   90.00
#
_symmetry.space_group_name_H-M   'P 1'
#
loop_
_entity.id
_entity.type
_entity.pdbx_description
1 polymer ?
#
loop_
_entity_poly.entity_id
_entity_poly.type
_entity_poly.pdbx_seq_one_letter_code
_entity_poly.pdbx_strand_id
1 'polypeptide(L)'
;MMCFSNIHNEATETKQPQGSVHISQENLKVELKRYSSYLRRDFLAVIVKLSRKMFGLHLRREDWRTRTGMLDFISKNWEFLSGVISSPTNTMGWYAANFEFIEKILSCRKFAIFLNSVWGEYNEFLCNHDTIRFMHSNMQEITSKLTSKAENDNFTFNNCEVGRKIAELINKYKASLACKRPDTPIDYSPIIPQSQQQILLPPPLEESHPIDQEATVVDSTNSANFTTSVNSFEEFEDCSFETFEYCEELIF
;
A
#
# COMPACT_ATOMS: atom_id res chain seq x y z
N MET A 1 -34.88 4.39 28.26
CA MET A 1 -35.20 4.35 26.82
C MET A 1 -35.00 5.75 26.28
N MET A 2 -33.83 6.04 25.72
CA MET A 2 -33.53 7.34 25.09
C MET A 2 -32.82 7.05 23.77
N CYS A 3 -33.46 7.48 22.69
CA CYS A 3 -32.96 7.40 21.33
C CYS A 3 -32.11 8.64 21.06
N PHE A 4 -30.83 8.47 20.76
CA PHE A 4 -29.99 9.54 20.22
C PHE A 4 -29.68 9.25 18.75
N SER A 5 -30.24 10.16 17.96
CA SER A 5 -30.12 10.51 16.55
C SER A 5 -28.91 9.97 15.77
N ASN A 6 -29.23 9.33 14.64
CA ASN A 6 -28.35 9.14 13.49
C ASN A 6 -27.82 10.48 12.97
N ILE A 7 -26.50 10.65 13.00
CA ILE A 7 -25.81 11.67 12.22
C ILE A 7 -25.35 10.98 10.93
N HIS A 8 -26.02 11.32 9.83
CA HIS A 8 -25.52 11.05 8.49
C HIS A 8 -24.22 11.84 8.32
N ASN A 9 -23.09 11.11 8.20
CA ASN A 9 -21.86 11.67 7.68
C ASN A 9 -22.06 11.95 6.19
N GLU A 10 -22.28 13.22 5.86
CA GLU A 10 -22.07 13.72 4.50
C GLU A 10 -20.61 13.47 4.12
N ALA A 11 -20.42 12.66 3.08
CA ALA A 11 -19.14 12.54 2.40
C ALA A 11 -18.85 13.88 1.73
N THR A 12 -18.01 14.70 2.35
CA THR A 12 -17.40 15.86 1.70
C THR A 12 -16.48 15.36 0.59
N GLU A 13 -16.90 15.53 -0.65
CA GLU A 13 -16.02 15.48 -1.82
C GLU A 13 -14.89 16.50 -1.62
N THR A 14 -13.73 16.01 -1.19
CA THR A 14 -12.48 16.76 -1.20
C THR A 14 -12.10 17.00 -2.66
N LYS A 15 -12.53 18.16 -3.19
CA LYS A 15 -11.97 18.72 -4.43
C LYS A 15 -10.46 18.73 -4.28
N GLN A 16 -9.78 17.92 -5.10
CA GLN A 16 -8.32 17.92 -5.17
C GLN A 16 -7.85 19.35 -5.49
N PRO A 17 -6.92 19.93 -4.72
CA PRO A 17 -6.33 21.21 -5.07
C PRO A 17 -5.60 21.06 -6.41
N GLN A 18 -6.13 21.75 -7.44
CA GLN A 18 -5.47 21.88 -8.73
C GLN A 18 -4.32 22.87 -8.60
N GLY A 19 -3.17 22.34 -8.22
CA GLY A 19 -1.93 23.08 -8.12
C GLY A 19 -0.90 22.31 -7.31
N SER A 20 -0.49 21.12 -7.78
CA SER A 20 0.49 20.30 -7.06
C SER A 20 1.77 21.11 -6.87
N VAL A 21 2.06 21.52 -5.64
CA VAL A 21 3.32 22.19 -5.31
C VAL A 21 4.44 21.17 -5.44
N HIS A 22 5.08 21.17 -6.60
CA HIS A 22 6.18 20.27 -6.92
C HIS A 22 7.48 20.78 -6.31
N ILE A 23 8.06 20.03 -5.38
CA ILE A 23 9.40 20.29 -4.85
C ILE A 23 10.47 19.71 -5.79
N SER A 24 11.56 20.43 -6.06
CA SER A 24 12.67 19.85 -6.82
C SER A 24 13.28 18.65 -6.08
N GLN A 25 13.87 17.70 -6.80
CA GLN A 25 14.48 16.53 -6.16
C GLN A 25 15.61 16.92 -5.19
N GLU A 26 16.38 17.96 -5.51
CA GLU A 26 17.48 18.45 -4.70
C GLU A 26 16.97 18.96 -3.35
N ASN A 27 15.91 19.78 -3.38
CA ASN A 27 15.30 20.31 -2.17
C ASN A 27 14.61 19.20 -1.36
N LEU A 28 13.95 18.26 -2.03
CA LEU A 28 13.36 17.10 -1.36
C LEU A 28 14.42 16.28 -0.62
N LYS A 29 15.57 16.02 -1.25
CA LYS A 29 16.68 15.30 -0.61
C LYS A 29 17.15 16.04 0.64
N VAL A 30 17.24 17.37 0.61
CA VAL A 30 17.63 18.18 1.78
C VAL A 30 16.61 18.04 2.91
N GLU A 31 15.31 18.13 2.61
CA GLU A 31 14.24 17.98 3.60
C GLU A 31 14.22 16.57 4.22
N LEU A 32 14.26 15.53 3.39
CA LEU A 32 14.20 14.14 3.86
C LEU A 32 15.47 13.71 4.62
N LYS A 33 16.63 14.36 4.37
CA LYS A 33 17.89 14.06 5.07
C LYS A 33 17.85 14.38 6.57
N ARG A 34 16.88 15.16 7.03
CA ARG A 34 16.63 15.38 8.47
C ARG A 34 16.11 14.14 9.18
N TYR A 35 15.48 13.22 8.44
CA TYR A 35 14.88 11.98 8.95
C TYR A 35 15.70 10.73 8.60
N SER A 36 16.41 10.75 7.47
CA SER A 36 17.34 9.70 7.07
C SER A 36 18.54 10.29 6.34
N SER A 37 19.69 10.33 7.00
CA SER A 37 20.93 10.99 6.52
C SER A 37 21.37 10.47 5.15
N TYR A 38 21.20 9.17 4.93
CA TYR A 38 21.58 8.48 3.70
C TYR A 38 20.40 8.22 2.76
N LEU A 39 19.19 8.72 3.08
CA LEU A 39 17.92 8.46 2.40
C LEU A 39 17.80 6.99 2.01
N ARG A 40 17.86 6.12 3.02
CA ARG A 40 17.94 4.69 2.81
C ARG A 40 16.73 4.17 2.03
N ARG A 41 16.92 3.07 1.30
CA ARG A 41 15.90 2.51 0.41
C ARG A 41 14.66 2.04 1.18
N ASP A 42 14.86 1.43 2.35
CA ASP A 42 13.81 1.01 3.27
C ASP A 42 12.99 2.21 3.78
N PHE A 43 13.66 3.29 4.21
CA PHE A 43 13.03 4.55 4.59
C PHE A 43 12.09 5.07 3.50
N LEU A 44 12.62 5.26 2.29
CA LEU A 44 11.85 5.77 1.16
C LEU A 44 10.69 4.84 0.81
N ALA A 45 10.92 3.53 0.80
CA ALA A 45 9.89 2.56 0.44
C ALA A 45 8.73 2.54 1.42
N VAL A 46 8.99 2.73 2.72
CA VAL A 46 7.92 2.83 3.73
C VAL A 46 7.12 4.10 3.53
N ILE A 47 7.77 5.26 3.33
CA ILE A 47 7.07 6.52 3.05
C ILE A 47 6.14 6.35 1.84
N VAL A 48 6.65 5.89 0.69
CA VAL A 48 5.85 5.67 -0.52
C VAL A 48 4.66 4.74 -0.27
N LYS A 49 4.86 3.61 0.44
CA LYS A 49 3.79 2.66 0.73
C LYS A 49 2.76 3.20 1.72
N LEU A 50 3.18 4.00 2.70
CA LEU A 50 2.27 4.68 3.61
C LEU A 50 1.49 5.77 2.89
N SER A 51 2.10 6.51 1.95
CA SER A 51 1.40 7.52 1.14
C SER A 51 0.25 6.91 0.35
N ARG A 52 0.45 5.74 -0.27
CA ARG A 52 -0.64 5.00 -0.91
C ARG A 52 -1.76 4.65 0.07
N LYS A 53 -1.42 4.13 1.25
CA LYS A 53 -2.41 3.70 2.25
C LYS A 53 -3.20 4.87 2.84
N MET A 54 -2.55 6.00 3.09
CA MET A 54 -3.16 7.15 3.76
C MET A 54 -3.97 8.03 2.81
N PHE A 55 -3.52 8.17 1.55
CA PHE A 55 -4.11 9.12 0.61
C PHE A 55 -4.72 8.46 -0.64
N GLY A 56 -4.70 7.13 -0.74
CA GLY A 56 -5.23 6.42 -1.91
C GLY A 56 -4.45 6.66 -3.20
N LEU A 57 -3.19 7.08 -3.11
CA LEU A 57 -2.38 7.38 -4.29
C LEU A 57 -2.08 6.11 -5.09
N HIS A 58 -2.19 6.23 -6.42
CA HIS A 58 -1.81 5.15 -7.33
C HIS A 58 -0.29 4.92 -7.29
N LEU A 59 0.14 3.65 -7.17
CA LEU A 59 1.56 3.27 -7.22
C LEU A 59 1.83 2.40 -8.44
N ARG A 60 2.80 2.82 -9.25
CA ARG A 60 3.38 2.01 -10.32
C ARG A 60 4.60 1.27 -9.82
N ARG A 61 5.07 0.27 -10.58
CA ARG A 61 6.23 -0.54 -10.20
C ARG A 61 7.50 0.29 -10.05
N GLU A 62 7.72 1.28 -10.93
CA GLU A 62 8.87 2.17 -10.81
C GLU A 62 8.87 3.02 -9.53
N ASP A 63 7.69 3.39 -9.03
CA ASP A 63 7.53 4.36 -7.92
C ASP A 63 8.04 3.80 -6.58
N TRP A 64 8.21 2.48 -6.43
CA TRP A 64 8.67 1.86 -5.17
C TRP A 64 9.86 0.90 -5.32
N ARG A 65 10.28 0.56 -6.54
CA ARG A 65 11.38 -0.39 -6.77
C ARG A 65 12.75 0.29 -6.75
N THR A 66 12.88 1.48 -7.35
CA THR A 66 14.15 2.21 -7.48
C THR A 66 14.21 3.42 -6.55
N ARG A 67 15.43 3.85 -6.19
CA ARG A 67 15.63 5.04 -5.34
C ARG A 67 15.12 6.31 -6.02
N THR A 68 15.43 6.48 -7.31
CA THR A 68 14.97 7.61 -8.11
C THR A 68 13.45 7.64 -8.21
N GLY A 69 12.81 6.50 -8.51
CA GLY A 69 11.35 6.41 -8.61
C GLY A 69 10.64 6.74 -7.29
N MET A 70 11.18 6.31 -6.15
CA MET A 70 10.63 6.69 -4.85
C MET A 70 10.76 8.19 -4.56
N LEU A 71 11.90 8.81 -4.91
CA LEU A 71 12.08 10.25 -4.77
C LEU A 71 11.16 11.05 -5.71
N ASP A 72 11.01 10.59 -6.96
CA ASP A 72 10.07 11.18 -7.92
C ASP A 72 8.63 11.11 -7.42
N PHE A 73 8.23 9.96 -6.90
CA PHE A 73 6.90 9.79 -6.34
C PHE A 73 6.66 10.75 -5.17
N ILE A 74 7.60 10.83 -4.22
CA ILE A 74 7.48 11.72 -3.07
C ILE A 74 7.46 13.19 -3.51
N SER A 75 8.31 13.57 -4.46
CA SER A 75 8.42 14.93 -5.00
C SER A 75 7.12 15.39 -5.65
N LYS A 76 6.50 14.55 -6.49
CA LYS A 76 5.21 14.84 -7.15
C LYS A 76 4.06 15.01 -6.18
N ASN A 77 4.10 14.32 -5.05
CA ASN A 77 3.03 14.31 -4.05
C ASN A 77 3.39 15.14 -2.80
N TRP A 78 4.43 15.97 -2.86
CA TRP A 78 5.02 16.59 -1.67
C TRP A 78 4.06 17.49 -0.89
N GLU A 79 3.14 18.16 -1.59
CA GLU A 79 2.11 18.98 -0.96
C GLU A 79 1.30 18.21 0.10
N PHE A 80 0.92 16.96 -0.21
CA PHE A 80 0.20 16.09 0.72
C PHE A 80 1.12 15.51 1.81
N LEU A 81 2.38 15.22 1.46
CA LEU A 81 3.30 14.49 2.33
C LEU A 81 4.00 15.38 3.35
N SER A 82 4.33 16.63 2.97
CA SER A 82 5.18 17.52 3.76
C SER A 82 4.64 17.77 5.17
N GLY A 83 3.35 18.08 5.31
CA GLY A 83 2.70 18.27 6.61
C GLY A 83 2.61 17.00 7.43
N VAL A 84 2.37 15.85 6.78
CA VAL A 84 2.19 14.57 7.45
C VAL A 84 3.52 13.98 7.93
N ILE A 85 4.57 14.04 7.11
CA ILE A 85 5.93 13.63 7.48
C ILE A 85 6.48 14.49 8.63
N SER A 86 6.14 15.78 8.65
CA SER A 86 6.62 16.70 9.70
C SER A 86 5.89 16.53 11.05
N SER A 87 4.74 15.87 11.07
CA SER A 87 3.92 15.74 12.27
C SER A 87 4.07 14.36 12.93
N PRO A 88 4.61 14.26 14.16
CA PRO A 88 4.78 12.97 14.83
C PRO A 88 3.46 12.33 15.32
N THR A 89 2.31 13.00 15.14
CA THR A 89 1.00 12.50 15.62
C THR A 89 0.42 11.39 14.75
N ASN A 90 0.93 11.22 13.52
CA ASN A 90 0.52 10.17 12.60
C ASN A 90 1.66 9.17 12.40
N THR A 91 1.34 7.97 11.90
CA THR A 91 2.32 6.90 11.74
C THR A 91 3.48 7.29 10.83
N MET A 92 3.23 8.02 9.73
CA MET A 92 4.26 8.38 8.76
C MET A 92 5.26 9.39 9.36
N GLY A 93 4.78 10.42 10.05
CA GLY A 93 5.66 11.38 10.71
C GLY A 93 6.34 10.81 11.95
N TRP A 94 5.67 9.94 12.73
CA TRP A 94 6.33 9.21 13.81
C TRP A 94 7.44 8.29 13.27
N TYR A 95 7.16 7.57 12.18
CA TYR A 95 8.16 6.74 11.50
C TYR A 95 9.35 7.58 11.06
N ALA A 96 9.10 8.73 10.42
CA ALA A 96 10.16 9.61 9.95
C ALA A 96 11.00 10.18 11.10
N ALA A 97 10.36 10.65 12.16
CA ALA A 97 11.05 11.23 13.32
C ALA A 97 11.91 10.21 14.08
N ASN A 98 11.53 8.93 14.08
CA ASN A 98 12.21 7.89 14.87
C ASN A 98 13.08 6.95 14.01
N PHE A 99 13.08 7.09 12.68
CA PHE A 99 13.76 6.16 11.77
C PHE A 99 15.23 5.94 12.13
N GLU A 100 16.03 7.01 12.23
CA GLU A 100 17.46 6.89 12.55
C GLU A 100 17.71 6.31 13.95
N PHE A 101 16.83 6.63 14.92
CA PHE A 101 17.04 6.21 16.31
C PHE A 101 16.75 4.72 16.52
N ILE A 102 15.75 4.15 15.84
CA ILE A 102 15.39 2.72 15.95
C ILE A 102 15.45 2.02 14.59
N GLU A 103 16.48 2.37 13.83
CA GLU A 103 16.63 2.05 12.41
C GLU A 103 16.44 0.56 12.10
N LYS A 104 17.12 -0.33 12.81
CA LYS A 104 17.05 -1.79 12.51
C LYS A 104 15.63 -2.36 12.64
N ILE A 105 14.83 -1.81 13.55
CA ILE A 105 13.43 -2.21 13.73
C ILE A 105 12.59 -1.65 12.57
N LEU A 106 12.74 -0.35 12.28
CA LEU A 106 11.95 0.36 11.26
C LEU A 106 12.38 0.05 9.81
N SER A 107 13.54 -0.56 9.62
CA SER A 107 13.98 -1.18 8.37
C SER A 107 13.14 -2.40 7.98
N CYS A 108 12.46 -3.05 8.94
CA CYS A 108 11.51 -4.11 8.65
C CYS A 108 10.23 -3.50 8.03
N ARG A 109 10.25 -3.31 6.71
CA ARG A 109 9.18 -2.61 5.95
C ARG A 109 7.78 -3.14 6.25
N LYS A 110 7.62 -4.46 6.33
CA LYS A 110 6.32 -5.08 6.65
C LYS A 110 5.82 -4.68 8.04
N PHE A 111 6.72 -4.66 9.03
CA PHE A 111 6.40 -4.21 10.39
C PHE A 111 6.07 -2.72 10.42
N ALA A 112 6.89 -1.87 9.80
CA ALA A 112 6.63 -0.43 9.74
C ALA A 112 5.26 -0.10 9.09
N ILE A 113 4.89 -0.82 8.03
CA ILE A 113 3.57 -0.69 7.38
C ILE A 113 2.45 -1.25 8.27
N PHE A 114 2.71 -2.31 9.02
CA PHE A 114 1.77 -2.87 9.99
C PHE A 114 1.47 -1.88 11.11
N LEU A 115 2.44 -1.11 11.59
CA LEU A 115 2.20 -0.07 12.61
C LEU A 115 1.09 0.91 12.20
N ASN A 116 0.94 1.21 10.91
CA ASN A 116 -0.14 2.07 10.42
C ASN A 116 -1.52 1.43 10.61
N SER A 117 -1.63 0.11 10.50
CA SER A 117 -2.91 -0.61 10.68
C SER A 117 -3.36 -0.68 12.13
N VAL A 118 -2.43 -0.57 13.08
CA VAL A 118 -2.71 -0.61 14.52
C VAL A 118 -2.48 0.74 15.21
N TRP A 119 -2.26 1.81 14.43
CA TRP A 119 -1.89 3.13 14.96
C TRP A 119 -2.95 3.69 15.91
N GLY A 120 -4.24 3.50 15.60
CA GLY A 120 -5.33 3.95 16.45
C GLY A 120 -5.28 3.37 17.87
N GLU A 121 -4.81 2.12 18.01
CA GLU A 121 -4.69 1.42 19.30
C GLU A 121 -3.37 1.73 20.01
N TYR A 122 -2.26 1.86 19.28
CA TYR A 122 -0.91 1.94 19.86
C TYR A 122 -0.25 3.33 19.80
N ASN A 123 -0.89 4.38 19.26
CA ASN A 123 -0.24 5.68 19.09
C ASN A 123 0.34 6.26 20.39
N GLU A 124 -0.42 6.28 21.48
CA GLU A 124 0.02 6.84 22.76
C GLU A 124 1.22 6.06 23.31
N PHE A 125 1.17 4.73 23.19
CA PHE A 125 2.25 3.84 23.59
C PHE A 125 3.52 4.04 22.76
N LEU A 126 3.41 4.13 21.43
CA LEU A 126 4.54 4.28 20.50
C LEU A 126 5.15 5.68 20.54
N CYS A 127 4.35 6.70 20.83
CA CYS A 127 4.83 8.07 21.02
C CYS A 127 5.47 8.31 22.39
N ASN A 128 5.36 7.36 23.33
CA ASN A 128 6.00 7.47 24.64
C ASN A 128 7.52 7.34 24.51
N HIS A 129 8.25 8.29 25.12
CA HIS A 129 9.70 8.33 25.11
C HIS A 129 10.34 7.07 25.72
N ASP A 130 9.76 6.51 26.78
CA ASP A 130 10.27 5.30 27.42
C ASP A 130 10.12 4.08 26.50
N THR A 131 9.04 4.01 25.72
CA THR A 131 8.86 2.97 24.70
C THR A 131 9.92 3.08 23.61
N ILE A 132 10.16 4.28 23.08
CA ILE A 132 11.15 4.52 22.02
C ILE A 132 12.56 4.17 22.53
N ARG A 133 12.91 4.65 23.73
CA ARG A 133 14.19 4.34 24.38
C ARG A 133 14.36 2.84 24.60
N PHE A 134 13.30 2.16 25.06
CA PHE A 134 13.33 0.72 25.27
C PHE A 134 13.50 -0.05 23.97
N MET A 135 12.81 0.34 22.89
CA MET A 135 12.98 -0.24 21.56
C MET A 135 14.42 -0.11 21.07
N HIS A 136 15.04 1.06 21.28
CA HIS A 136 16.45 1.26 20.96
C HIS A 136 17.39 0.37 21.79
N SER A 137 17.20 0.31 23.11
CA SER A 137 18.02 -0.53 24.00
C SER A 137 17.92 -2.03 23.70
N ASN A 138 16.76 -2.50 23.22
CA ASN A 138 16.51 -3.90 22.90
C ASN A 138 16.47 -4.17 21.38
N MET A 139 17.05 -3.26 20.58
CA MET A 139 16.90 -3.24 19.12
C MET A 139 17.32 -4.56 18.46
N GLN A 140 18.39 -5.19 18.92
CA GLN A 140 18.87 -6.45 18.35
C GLN A 140 17.88 -7.59 18.56
N GLU A 141 17.37 -7.75 19.78
CA GLU A 141 16.41 -8.80 20.09
C GLU A 141 15.10 -8.56 19.33
N ILE A 142 14.55 -7.34 19.39
CA ILE A 142 13.31 -7.00 18.67
C ILE A 142 13.45 -7.31 17.18
N THR A 143 14.55 -6.90 16.54
CA THR A 143 14.79 -7.17 15.11
C THR A 143 14.89 -8.67 14.81
N SER A 144 15.58 -9.43 15.67
CA SER A 144 15.65 -10.90 15.55
C SER A 144 14.26 -11.54 15.63
N LYS A 145 13.43 -11.07 16.57
CA LYS A 145 12.05 -11.55 16.75
C LYS A 145 11.14 -11.18 15.59
N LEU A 146 11.29 -9.99 15.01
CA LEU A 146 10.53 -9.56 13.82
C LEU A 146 10.85 -10.37 12.56
N THR A 147 12.06 -10.92 12.46
CA THR A 147 12.52 -11.68 11.28
C THR A 147 12.42 -13.20 11.46
N SER A 148 12.38 -13.67 12.72
CA SER A 148 12.20 -15.08 13.07
C SER A 148 10.85 -15.62 12.61
N LYS A 149 10.86 -16.83 12.04
CA LYS A 149 9.66 -17.61 11.68
C LYS A 149 9.02 -18.34 12.86
N ALA A 150 9.65 -18.34 14.04
CA ALA A 150 9.10 -19.02 15.20
C ALA A 150 7.82 -18.32 15.70
N GLU A 151 6.79 -19.11 15.97
CA GLU A 151 5.48 -18.64 16.46
C GLU A 151 5.49 -18.35 17.97
N ASN A 152 6.31 -19.08 18.74
CA ASN A 152 6.46 -18.88 20.19
C ASN A 152 7.81 -18.25 20.50
N ASP A 153 7.83 -16.93 20.51
CA ASP A 153 9.00 -16.19 20.91
C ASP A 153 8.96 -15.90 22.41
N ASN A 154 9.81 -16.60 23.17
CA ASN A 154 10.19 -16.12 24.48
C ASN A 154 11.01 -14.83 24.30
N PHE A 155 10.49 -13.72 24.83
CA PHE A 155 11.17 -12.42 24.87
C PHE A 155 11.90 -12.28 26.21
N THR A 156 13.19 -11.94 26.19
CA THR A 156 13.97 -11.79 27.44
C THR A 156 13.49 -10.58 28.25
N PHE A 157 12.94 -9.58 27.56
CA PHE A 157 12.50 -8.32 28.13
C PHE A 157 11.03 -8.31 28.57
N ASN A 158 10.39 -9.48 28.68
CA ASN A 158 8.97 -9.60 29.05
C ASN A 158 8.68 -9.32 30.54
N ASN A 159 9.70 -8.91 31.29
CA ASN A 159 9.65 -8.65 32.73
C ASN A 159 9.14 -7.23 33.09
N CYS A 160 9.04 -6.31 32.13
CA CYS A 160 8.50 -4.97 32.34
C CYS A 160 7.24 -4.70 31.51
N GLU A 161 6.48 -3.66 31.85
CA GLU A 161 5.24 -3.32 31.13
C GLU A 161 5.48 -2.95 29.66
N VAL A 162 6.48 -2.10 29.39
CA VAL A 162 6.86 -1.69 28.04
C VAL A 162 7.24 -2.90 27.20
N GLY A 163 8.05 -3.80 27.76
CA GLY A 163 8.46 -5.03 27.12
C GLY A 163 7.29 -5.97 26.79
N ARG A 164 6.34 -6.14 27.73
CA ARG A 164 5.12 -6.92 27.49
C ARG A 164 4.29 -6.35 26.35
N LYS A 165 4.08 -5.03 26.30
CA LYS A 165 3.34 -4.37 25.21
C LYS A 165 4.05 -4.48 23.85
N ILE A 166 5.38 -4.39 23.83
CA ILE A 166 6.16 -4.63 22.59
C ILE A 166 6.05 -6.10 22.14
N ALA A 167 6.16 -7.05 23.06
CA ALA A 167 5.97 -8.47 22.75
C ALA A 167 4.59 -8.75 22.17
N GLU A 168 3.54 -8.18 22.77
CA GLU A 168 2.17 -8.24 22.25
C GLU A 168 2.07 -7.67 20.83
N LEU A 169 2.66 -6.50 20.59
CA LEU A 169 2.67 -5.85 19.28
C LEU A 169 3.37 -6.71 18.20
N ILE A 170 4.50 -7.33 18.55
CA ILE A 170 5.23 -8.25 17.66
C ILE A 170 4.39 -9.50 17.38
N ASN A 171 3.72 -10.05 18.38
CA ASN A 171 2.85 -11.22 18.22
C ASN A 171 1.64 -10.90 17.33
N LYS A 172 0.99 -9.74 17.51
CA LYS A 172 -0.07 -9.24 16.62
C LYS A 172 0.43 -9.10 15.18
N TYR A 173 1.62 -8.54 14.99
CA TYR A 173 2.26 -8.47 13.68
C TYR A 173 2.45 -9.86 13.05
N LYS A 174 3.00 -10.82 13.79
CA LYS A 174 3.20 -12.19 13.30
C LYS A 174 1.90 -12.89 12.94
N ALA A 175 0.87 -12.76 13.77
CA ALA A 175 -0.46 -13.29 13.49
C ALA A 175 -1.05 -12.68 12.20
N SER A 176 -0.83 -11.39 11.96
CA SER A 176 -1.28 -10.72 10.72
C SER A 176 -0.60 -11.26 9.45
N LEU A 177 0.63 -11.78 9.57
CA LEU A 177 1.34 -12.42 8.46
C LEU A 177 0.79 -13.82 8.17
N ALA A 178 0.40 -14.57 9.20
CA ALA A 178 -0.14 -15.92 9.07
C ALA A 178 -1.53 -15.95 8.40
N CYS A 179 -2.36 -14.94 8.66
CA CYS A 179 -3.73 -14.86 8.14
C CYS A 179 -3.82 -14.56 6.63
N LYS A 180 -2.70 -14.21 5.96
CA LYS A 180 -2.67 -13.78 4.54
C LYS A 180 -2.43 -14.90 3.51
N ARG A 181 -2.52 -16.19 3.88
CA ARG A 181 -2.52 -17.30 2.91
C ARG A 181 -3.93 -17.79 2.59
N PRO A 182 -4.52 -17.44 1.44
CA PRO A 182 -5.50 -18.30 0.81
C PRO A 182 -4.75 -19.37 0.01
N ASP A 183 -4.48 -20.53 0.60
CA ASP A 183 -4.03 -21.73 -0.14
C ASP A 183 -5.21 -22.43 -0.86
N THR A 184 -6.29 -21.70 -1.15
CA THR A 184 -7.43 -22.23 -1.91
C THR A 184 -7.20 -21.91 -3.38
N PRO A 185 -6.98 -22.91 -4.26
CA PRO A 185 -6.99 -22.66 -5.68
C PRO A 185 -8.39 -22.16 -6.06
N ILE A 186 -8.45 -20.95 -6.61
CA ILE A 186 -9.64 -20.44 -7.26
C ILE A 186 -9.87 -21.34 -8.48
N ASP A 187 -10.85 -22.22 -8.38
CA ASP A 187 -11.33 -23.03 -9.51
C ASP A 187 -12.02 -22.08 -10.49
N TYR A 188 -11.28 -21.65 -11.51
CA TYR A 188 -11.80 -20.91 -12.65
C TYR A 188 -12.55 -21.84 -13.62
N SER A 189 -13.39 -22.73 -13.12
CA SER A 189 -14.33 -23.45 -13.97
C SER A 189 -15.37 -22.45 -14.49
N PRO A 190 -15.45 -22.22 -15.81
CA PRO A 190 -16.45 -21.31 -16.37
C PRO A 190 -17.84 -21.88 -16.10
N ILE A 191 -18.63 -21.15 -15.31
CA ILE A 191 -20.07 -21.38 -15.17
C ILE A 191 -20.69 -21.01 -16.52
N ILE A 192 -20.86 -21.99 -17.40
CA ILE A 192 -21.68 -21.84 -18.61
C ILE A 192 -23.15 -21.84 -18.14
N PRO A 193 -23.90 -20.74 -18.33
CA PRO A 193 -25.33 -20.74 -18.06
C PRO A 193 -26.00 -21.74 -19.00
N GLN A 194 -26.63 -22.79 -18.44
CA GLN A 194 -27.53 -23.65 -19.18
C GLN A 194 -28.78 -22.86 -19.57
N SER A 195 -28.74 -22.21 -20.72
CA SER A 195 -29.95 -21.73 -21.39
C SER A 195 -29.70 -21.72 -22.90
N GLN A 196 -30.56 -22.44 -23.63
CA GLN A 196 -30.73 -22.39 -25.08
C GLN A 196 -29.72 -23.17 -25.93
N GLN A 197 -29.90 -24.49 -25.97
CA GLN A 197 -29.73 -25.25 -27.21
C GLN A 197 -31.09 -25.86 -27.58
N GLN A 198 -31.92 -25.08 -28.28
CA GLN A 198 -32.92 -25.65 -29.19
C GLN A 198 -32.32 -25.60 -30.59
N ILE A 199 -31.98 -26.79 -31.08
CA ILE A 199 -31.53 -27.04 -32.44
C ILE A 199 -32.76 -26.86 -33.35
N LEU A 200 -32.79 -25.80 -34.15
CA LEU A 200 -33.74 -25.65 -35.25
C LEU A 200 -32.97 -25.95 -36.55
N LEU A 201 -33.30 -27.08 -37.20
CA LEU A 201 -32.80 -27.40 -38.54
C LEU A 201 -33.31 -26.36 -39.56
N PRO A 202 -32.50 -25.95 -40.56
CA PRO A 202 -32.99 -25.20 -41.70
C PRO A 202 -33.60 -26.14 -42.78
N PRO A 203 -34.67 -25.72 -43.48
CA PRO A 203 -35.19 -26.43 -44.65
C PRO A 203 -34.38 -26.08 -45.92
N PRO A 204 -34.48 -26.89 -46.99
CA PRO A 204 -33.58 -26.83 -48.13
C PRO A 204 -33.92 -25.71 -49.11
N LEU A 205 -32.87 -25.30 -49.85
CA LEU A 205 -32.84 -24.28 -50.89
C LEU A 205 -33.79 -24.56 -52.07
N GLU A 206 -34.50 -23.53 -52.52
CA GLU A 206 -34.98 -23.41 -53.89
C GLU A 206 -34.56 -22.04 -54.47
N GLU A 207 -34.09 -22.09 -55.71
CA GLU A 207 -33.57 -21.00 -56.52
C GLU A 207 -34.67 -20.10 -57.10
N SER A 208 -34.44 -18.78 -57.16
CA SER A 208 -34.74 -17.96 -58.35
C SER A 208 -34.21 -16.52 -58.21
N HIS A 209 -33.38 -16.11 -59.17
CA HIS A 209 -32.93 -14.74 -59.52
C HIS A 209 -34.09 -13.77 -59.85
N PRO A 210 -33.83 -12.52 -60.32
CA PRO A 210 -33.00 -11.41 -59.82
C PRO A 210 -33.87 -10.12 -59.71
N ILE A 211 -33.30 -8.96 -59.36
CA ILE A 211 -33.56 -7.61 -59.94
C ILE A 211 -32.89 -6.51 -59.09
N ASP A 212 -32.43 -5.48 -59.81
CA ASP A 212 -31.53 -4.37 -59.50
C ASP A 212 -32.03 -3.28 -58.52
N GLN A 213 -31.09 -2.33 -58.27
CA GLN A 213 -31.27 -0.91 -57.88
C GLN A 213 -31.63 -0.66 -56.40
N GLU A 214 -31.18 0.38 -55.70
CA GLU A 214 -30.36 1.56 -56.00
C GLU A 214 -29.90 2.14 -54.64
N ALA A 215 -29.01 3.12 -54.69
CA ALA A 215 -28.40 3.81 -53.56
C ALA A 215 -29.38 4.42 -52.55
N THR A 216 -28.98 4.51 -51.28
CA THR A 216 -29.16 5.75 -50.51
C THR A 216 -28.23 5.86 -49.30
N VAL A 217 -27.63 7.05 -49.22
CA VAL A 217 -26.85 7.65 -48.15
C VAL A 217 -27.77 7.97 -46.97
N VAL A 218 -27.37 7.70 -45.71
CA VAL A 218 -27.57 8.63 -44.58
C VAL A 218 -26.48 8.46 -43.53
N ASP A 219 -25.99 9.62 -43.13
CA ASP A 219 -24.98 9.97 -42.15
C ASP A 219 -25.44 9.78 -40.69
N SER A 220 -24.51 10.01 -39.76
CA SER A 220 -24.70 10.51 -38.38
C SER A 220 -24.74 9.53 -37.19
N THR A 221 -23.71 9.73 -36.36
CA THR A 221 -23.74 9.99 -34.90
C THR A 221 -23.74 8.84 -33.89
N ASN A 222 -22.63 8.81 -33.15
CA ASN A 222 -22.49 8.75 -31.68
C ASN A 222 -23.35 7.75 -30.89
N SER A 223 -22.69 6.77 -30.28
CA SER A 223 -22.70 6.65 -28.82
C SER A 223 -21.53 5.79 -28.33
N ALA A 224 -20.59 6.43 -27.62
CA ALA A 224 -19.56 5.75 -26.86
C ALA A 224 -20.18 5.24 -25.55
N ASN A 225 -20.43 3.93 -25.47
CA ASN A 225 -20.79 3.29 -24.20
C ASN A 225 -19.51 3.07 -23.39
N PHE A 226 -19.25 3.96 -22.43
CA PHE A 226 -18.23 3.81 -21.41
C PHE A 226 -18.78 2.91 -20.31
N THR A 227 -18.52 1.61 -20.40
CA THR A 227 -18.78 0.66 -19.31
C THR A 227 -17.73 0.84 -18.21
N THR A 228 -18.15 1.45 -17.11
CA THR A 228 -17.38 1.50 -15.86
C THR A 228 -17.36 0.11 -15.21
N SER A 229 -16.35 -0.69 -15.53
CA SER A 229 -16.08 -1.93 -14.80
C SER A 229 -15.37 -1.60 -13.49
N VAL A 230 -16.06 -1.84 -12.38
CA VAL A 230 -15.49 -1.92 -11.04
C VAL A 230 -14.54 -3.12 -11.01
N ASN A 231 -13.24 -2.89 -11.18
CA ASN A 231 -12.23 -3.91 -10.96
C ASN A 231 -11.70 -3.81 -9.53
N SER A 232 -12.26 -4.65 -8.68
CA SER A 232 -11.62 -5.18 -7.47
C SER A 232 -10.29 -5.85 -7.88
N PHE A 233 -9.18 -5.15 -7.66
CA PHE A 233 -7.84 -5.68 -7.95
C PHE A 233 -7.15 -6.11 -6.65
N GLU A 234 -7.02 -7.42 -6.51
CA GLU A 234 -6.38 -8.12 -5.40
C GLU A 234 -4.86 -7.86 -5.35
N GLU A 235 -4.34 -7.87 -4.13
CA GLU A 235 -2.93 -7.66 -3.79
C GLU A 235 -2.04 -8.82 -4.31
N PHE A 236 -1.49 -8.70 -5.52
CA PHE A 236 -0.29 -9.44 -5.89
C PHE A 236 0.95 -8.73 -5.32
N GLU A 237 1.31 -9.03 -4.08
CA GLU A 237 2.67 -8.79 -3.59
C GLU A 237 3.61 -9.86 -4.18
N ASP A 238 4.23 -9.55 -5.32
CA ASP A 238 5.33 -10.33 -5.87
C ASP A 238 6.50 -10.40 -4.86
N CYS A 239 6.57 -11.53 -4.17
CA CYS A 239 7.70 -11.97 -3.37
C CYS A 239 8.75 -12.62 -4.28
N SER A 240 9.71 -11.83 -4.76
CA SER A 240 11.06 -12.35 -5.01
C SER A 240 12.09 -11.37 -4.48
N PHE A 241 12.85 -11.85 -3.49
CA PHE A 241 13.91 -11.14 -2.81
C PHE A 241 15.19 -11.37 -3.62
N GLU A 242 15.50 -10.45 -4.54
CA GLU A 242 16.86 -10.40 -5.09
C GLU A 242 17.75 -9.74 -4.03
N THR A 243 18.57 -10.57 -3.41
CA THR A 243 19.74 -10.17 -2.64
C THR A 243 20.67 -9.44 -3.60
N PHE A 244 20.73 -8.11 -3.52
CA PHE A 244 21.79 -7.35 -4.18
C PHE A 244 22.93 -7.18 -3.20
N GLU A 245 24.02 -7.91 -3.44
CA GLU A 245 25.34 -7.58 -2.90
C GLU A 245 25.70 -6.16 -3.33
N TYR A 246 26.09 -5.36 -2.35
CA TYR A 246 26.65 -4.03 -2.58
C TYR A 246 28.02 -4.21 -3.25
N CYS A 247 28.14 -3.84 -4.52
CA CYS A 247 29.43 -3.38 -5.04
C CYS A 247 29.59 -1.92 -4.63
N GLU A 248 30.48 -1.69 -3.68
CA GLU A 248 31.07 -0.37 -3.43
C GLU A 248 31.82 0.08 -4.70
N GLU A 249 31.25 1.02 -5.46
CA GLU A 249 32.05 1.87 -6.33
C GLU A 249 32.50 3.09 -5.53
N LEU A 250 33.70 2.97 -4.95
CA LEU A 250 34.61 4.08 -4.73
C LEU A 250 35.00 4.65 -6.11
N ILE A 251 34.63 5.91 -6.38
CA ILE A 251 35.18 6.88 -7.36
C ILE A 251 34.34 8.17 -7.09
N PHE A 252 34.81 9.33 -6.61
CA PHE A 252 36.09 9.99 -6.37
C PHE A 252 36.08 10.65 -4.99
#